data_AF-A0A1M5ZXX2-F1
#
_entry.id   AF-A0A1M5ZXX2-F1
#
_cell.length_a   1.000
_cell.length_b   1.000
_cell.length_c   1.000
_cell.angle_alpha   90.00
_cell.angle_beta   90.00
_cell.angle_gamma   90.00
#
_symmetry.space_group_name_H-M   'P 1'
#
loop_
_entity.id
_entity.type
_entity.pdbx_description
1 polymer ?
#
loop_
_entity_poly.entity_id
_entity_poly.type
_entity_poly.pdbx_seq_one_letter_code
_entity_poly.pdbx_strand_id
1 'polypeptide(L)'
;MRHNLHRSGILAGAVETALCLVMILALVLTGCESTYTAPDTGATAVMLTSMEEAALSDDAVSYDTIQDASTEYTTDVVIEVEDDSANAATSASTFVVEGSPAQTFYVEGTPAVVSDSDSKEDDSMVLNDQSQGTDVDVTKLVAESQEENTATTESSSSAEATTVEEVQEKTVASETGDVTYGIDVASYQGVINWEKVAASGVGFAMVRVGYRSNDGVLHEDANARYNLQEANKYGIKTGAYFFSRATSSEEATQEANLCISIISGYSITYPVAYNCEGYNKSTSRQYGISMQDRSSYAQTFLSTVQSAGYTPMFYASRNELSNGKDWDTGSLAGSNKIWLAYYPSDPSVTSPGYSGSYCMWQYTSKGSVPGINGNVDIDIAYFGYSGTSSKKSDTATESVTANVESGMQFTEVNETVTCKDVLNLRDRPSQGEGSVVIAQIKNGETVTRTGYNSTTGWSRVVYNGQTLYCVSSYLVVVE
;
A
#
# COMPACT_ATOMS: atom_id res chain seq x y z
N MET A 1 -41.28 -27.71 38.17
CA MET A 1 -41.07 -26.99 36.89
C MET A 1 -41.26 -25.51 37.14
N ARG A 2 -40.17 -24.73 37.21
CA ARG A 2 -40.11 -23.25 37.01
C ARG A 2 -38.71 -22.77 37.40
N HIS A 3 -37.81 -22.77 36.42
CA HIS A 3 -36.61 -21.92 36.39
C HIS A 3 -36.42 -21.48 34.94
N ASN A 4 -35.91 -20.25 34.77
CA ASN A 4 -35.69 -19.48 33.54
C ASN A 4 -36.82 -18.52 33.12
N LEU A 5 -36.79 -17.29 33.66
CA LEU A 5 -37.37 -16.09 33.03
C LEU A 5 -36.78 -14.76 33.59
N HIS A 6 -35.52 -14.73 34.03
CA HIS A 6 -34.89 -13.50 34.57
C HIS A 6 -33.56 -13.10 33.92
N ARG A 7 -33.15 -13.75 32.81
CA ARG A 7 -31.92 -13.38 32.08
C ARG A 7 -32.14 -12.60 30.77
N SER A 8 -33.39 -12.40 30.34
CA SER A 8 -33.71 -11.69 29.09
C SER A 8 -33.94 -10.17 29.24
N GLY A 9 -34.16 -9.64 30.45
CA GLY A 9 -34.44 -8.22 30.66
C GLY A 9 -33.20 -7.32 30.82
N ILE A 10 -32.07 -7.88 31.26
CA ILE A 10 -30.85 -7.09 31.54
C ILE A 10 -29.99 -6.90 30.27
N LEU A 11 -30.06 -7.84 29.32
CA LEU A 11 -29.36 -7.69 28.03
C LEU A 11 -30.06 -6.70 27.09
N ALA A 12 -31.37 -6.50 27.18
CA ALA A 12 -32.09 -5.56 26.31
C ALA A 12 -31.76 -4.09 26.65
N GLY A 13 -31.74 -3.72 27.94
CA GLY A 13 -31.44 -2.35 28.36
C GLY A 13 -29.99 -1.92 28.10
N ALA A 14 -29.01 -2.83 28.24
CA ALA A 14 -27.61 -2.51 27.97
C ALA A 14 -27.31 -2.25 26.48
N VAL A 15 -28.05 -2.92 25.58
CA VAL A 15 -27.91 -2.74 24.13
C VAL A 15 -28.56 -1.43 23.67
N GLU A 16 -29.70 -1.03 24.24
CA GLU A 16 -30.33 0.27 23.96
C GLU A 16 -29.51 1.46 24.45
N THR A 17 -28.86 1.33 25.61
CA THR A 17 -28.02 2.41 26.17
C THR A 17 -26.73 2.60 25.36
N ALA A 18 -26.13 1.51 24.86
CA ALA A 18 -24.95 1.56 24.00
C ALA A 18 -25.26 2.11 22.59
N LEU A 19 -26.43 1.78 22.01
CA LEU A 19 -26.88 2.38 20.76
C LEU A 19 -27.13 3.89 20.89
N CYS A 20 -27.65 4.33 22.04
CA CYS A 20 -27.91 5.75 22.29
C CYS A 20 -26.59 6.56 22.38
N LEU A 21 -25.55 6.04 23.03
CA LEU A 21 -24.22 6.68 23.08
C LEU A 21 -23.54 6.74 21.72
N VAL A 22 -23.66 5.69 20.90
CA VAL A 22 -23.08 5.67 19.54
C VAL A 22 -23.79 6.67 18.62
N MET A 23 -25.11 6.85 18.77
CA MET A 23 -25.85 7.88 18.01
C MET A 23 -25.53 9.31 18.48
N ILE A 24 -25.33 9.53 19.78
CA ILE A 24 -24.93 10.85 20.31
C ILE A 24 -23.53 11.22 19.82
N LEU A 25 -22.59 10.26 19.78
CA LEU A 25 -21.24 10.50 19.23
C LEU A 25 -21.26 10.78 17.72
N ALA A 26 -22.16 10.13 16.97
CA ALA A 26 -22.36 10.38 15.54
C ALA A 26 -22.99 11.76 15.23
N LEU A 27 -23.84 12.28 16.13
CA LEU A 27 -24.44 13.62 16.01
C LEU A 27 -23.43 14.74 16.36
N VAL A 28 -22.54 14.50 17.33
CA VAL A 28 -21.45 15.44 17.70
C VAL A 28 -20.45 15.63 16.55
N LEU A 29 -20.19 14.59 15.75
CA LEU A 29 -19.24 14.65 14.64
C LEU A 29 -19.82 15.24 13.33
N THR A 30 -21.15 15.41 13.23
CA THR A 30 -21.81 15.88 12.00
C THR A 30 -22.34 17.32 12.07
N GLY A 31 -22.18 18.02 13.20
CA GLY A 31 -22.49 19.45 13.33
C GLY A 31 -23.97 19.81 13.10
N CYS A 32 -24.88 18.84 13.26
CA CYS A 32 -26.29 19.02 12.94
C CYS A 32 -27.10 19.28 14.23
N GLU A 33 -27.61 20.49 14.40
CA GLU A 33 -28.53 20.81 15.50
C GLU A 33 -29.85 20.05 15.31
N SER A 34 -30.11 19.07 16.18
CA SER A 34 -31.45 18.50 16.29
C SER A 34 -31.74 18.03 17.72
N THR A 35 -32.90 18.43 18.23
CA THR A 35 -33.44 18.01 19.53
C THR A 35 -34.02 16.61 19.39
N TYR A 36 -33.49 15.65 20.16
CA TYR A 36 -34.06 14.31 20.28
C TYR A 36 -34.88 14.19 21.57
N THR A 37 -36.12 13.72 21.48
CA THR A 37 -36.97 13.38 22.64
C THR A 37 -37.25 11.89 22.62
N ALA A 38 -36.74 11.15 23.61
CA ALA A 38 -37.03 9.73 23.75
C ALA A 38 -38.49 9.51 24.20
N PRO A 39 -39.26 8.60 23.58
CA PRO A 39 -40.56 8.23 24.11
C PRO A 39 -40.33 7.36 25.35
N ASP A 40 -40.90 7.76 26.47
CA ASP A 40 -41.06 6.99 27.74
C ASP A 40 -40.13 7.27 28.93
N THR A 41 -39.30 8.32 28.93
CA THR A 41 -38.59 8.74 30.18
C THR A 41 -38.67 10.23 30.53
N GLY A 42 -39.18 11.10 29.67
CA GLY A 42 -39.39 12.52 29.99
C GLY A 42 -38.12 13.36 30.19
N ALA A 43 -36.92 12.83 29.92
CA ALA A 43 -35.68 13.57 30.01
C ALA A 43 -35.53 14.54 28.82
N THR A 44 -35.29 15.82 29.11
CA THR A 44 -35.01 16.88 28.10
C THR A 44 -33.57 17.36 28.29
N ALA A 45 -32.74 17.29 27.25
CA ALA A 45 -31.40 17.88 27.26
C ALA A 45 -31.44 19.26 26.59
N VAL A 46 -30.97 20.29 27.28
CA VAL A 46 -30.81 21.65 26.74
C VAL A 46 -29.32 21.99 26.75
N MET A 47 -28.75 22.31 25.59
CA MET A 47 -27.40 22.87 25.47
C MET A 47 -27.45 24.37 25.74
N LEU A 48 -26.67 24.86 26.69
CA LEU A 48 -26.34 26.28 26.85
C LEU A 48 -24.87 26.45 26.44
N THR A 49 -24.62 27.14 25.33
CA THR A 49 -23.29 27.62 24.97
C THR A 49 -23.19 29.11 25.32
N SER A 50 -22.37 29.46 26.30
CA SER A 50 -21.88 30.83 26.46
C SER A 50 -20.47 30.91 25.87
N MET A 51 -20.34 31.54 24.70
CA MET A 51 -19.03 31.99 24.19
C MET A 51 -18.71 33.34 24.82
N GLU A 52 -17.56 33.46 25.47
CA GLU A 52 -16.97 34.76 25.80
C GLU A 52 -15.71 34.94 24.95
N GLU A 53 -15.74 35.99 24.13
CA GLU A 53 -14.75 36.36 23.13
C GLU A 53 -13.67 37.23 23.80
N ALA A 54 -12.39 36.88 23.65
CA ALA A 54 -11.28 37.75 24.07
C ALA A 54 -10.41 38.13 22.86
N ALA A 55 -10.55 39.38 22.44
CA ALA A 55 -9.73 40.06 21.44
C ALA A 55 -8.46 40.67 22.07
N LEU A 56 -7.30 40.54 21.41
CA LEU A 56 -6.05 41.32 21.59
C LEU A 56 -5.24 41.19 20.27
N SER A 57 -5.28 42.14 19.32
CA SER A 57 -4.53 43.42 19.15
C SER A 57 -3.02 43.29 18.83
N ASP A 58 -2.62 43.89 17.70
CA ASP A 58 -1.25 44.07 17.16
C ASP A 58 -0.25 44.64 18.18
N ASP A 59 0.97 44.07 18.22
CA ASP A 59 2.25 44.83 18.19
C ASP A 59 3.48 43.90 18.12
N ALA A 60 4.52 44.39 17.44
CA ALA A 60 5.76 43.71 17.11
C ALA A 60 6.73 43.52 18.29
N VAL A 61 7.34 42.33 18.45
CA VAL A 61 8.61 42.14 19.19
C VAL A 61 9.46 41.02 18.55
N SER A 62 10.76 41.32 18.41
CA SER A 62 11.84 40.49 17.88
C SER A 62 12.51 39.61 18.94
N TYR A 63 12.84 38.37 18.54
CA TYR A 63 13.88 37.41 18.99
C TYR A 63 14.30 37.28 20.47
N ASP A 64 14.11 36.05 20.97
CA ASP A 64 15.03 35.16 21.72
C ASP A 64 14.60 34.69 23.14
N THR A 65 14.62 33.36 23.31
CA THR A 65 14.60 32.47 24.51
C THR A 65 13.61 32.68 25.67
N ILE A 66 12.70 31.70 25.90
CA ILE A 66 12.44 30.90 27.15
C ILE A 66 11.64 29.63 26.72
N GLN A 67 12.22 28.43 26.70
CA GLN A 67 12.23 27.38 27.74
C GLN A 67 10.86 26.84 28.21
N ASP A 68 10.61 25.57 27.86
CA ASP A 68 9.92 24.52 28.62
C ASP A 68 8.58 24.86 29.32
N ALA A 69 7.46 24.47 28.69
CA ALA A 69 6.20 24.22 29.38
C ALA A 69 5.29 23.31 28.53
N SER A 70 5.19 22.02 28.89
CA SER A 70 4.12 21.12 28.45
C SER A 70 2.85 21.43 29.25
N THR A 71 1.92 22.20 28.70
CA THR A 71 0.56 22.31 29.23
C THR A 71 -0.31 21.20 28.65
N GLU A 72 -0.56 20.17 29.45
CA GLU A 72 -1.62 19.19 29.25
C GLU A 72 -2.98 19.84 29.57
N TYR A 73 -3.96 19.68 28.69
CA TYR A 73 -5.36 19.95 29.00
C TYR A 73 -6.04 18.63 29.33
N THR A 74 -6.57 18.51 30.55
CA THR A 74 -7.50 17.46 30.94
C THR A 74 -8.91 18.03 30.94
N THR A 75 -9.83 17.38 30.25
CA THR A 75 -11.26 17.68 30.35
C THR A 75 -11.86 16.70 31.34
N ASP A 76 -12.22 17.19 32.53
CA ASP A 76 -13.00 16.40 33.49
C ASP A 76 -14.48 16.45 33.09
N VAL A 77 -15.04 15.28 32.77
CA VAL A 77 -16.49 15.11 32.63
C VAL A 77 -17.03 14.72 34.01
N VAL A 78 -17.63 15.68 34.71
CA VAL A 78 -18.39 15.41 35.94
C VAL A 78 -19.82 15.06 35.56
N ILE A 79 -20.22 13.81 35.81
CA ILE A 79 -21.62 13.38 35.76
C ILE A 79 -22.16 13.42 37.18
N GLU A 80 -22.94 14.43 37.52
CA GLU A 80 -23.72 14.42 38.76
C GLU A 80 -25.01 13.65 38.52
N VAL A 81 -25.22 12.58 39.31
CA VAL A 81 -26.49 11.87 39.39
C VAL A 81 -27.08 12.21 40.75
N GLU A 82 -28.16 12.97 40.79
CA GLU A 82 -28.97 13.09 42.00
C GLU A 82 -29.72 11.77 42.21
N ASP A 83 -29.29 10.97 43.18
CA ASP A 83 -30.09 9.89 43.74
C ASP A 83 -30.38 10.17 45.22
N ASP A 84 -31.66 10.35 45.51
CA ASP A 84 -32.20 10.75 46.80
C ASP A 84 -32.48 9.49 47.63
N SER A 85 -31.44 8.77 48.07
CA SER A 85 -31.57 7.81 49.18
C SER A 85 -30.24 7.45 49.85
N ALA A 86 -30.22 7.61 51.18
CA ALA A 86 -29.09 7.33 52.05
C ALA A 86 -28.76 5.82 52.15
N ASN A 87 -27.46 5.45 52.10
CA ASN A 87 -26.66 4.94 53.24
C ASN A 87 -25.41 4.16 52.76
N ALA A 88 -24.26 4.54 53.33
CA ALA A 88 -22.90 3.97 53.29
C ALA A 88 -22.65 2.54 52.73
N ALA A 89 -21.64 2.40 51.85
CA ALA A 89 -20.30 1.85 52.18
C ALA A 89 -19.48 1.52 50.92
N THR A 90 -18.19 1.77 51.02
CA THR A 90 -17.09 1.52 50.07
C THR A 90 -17.00 0.09 49.52
N SER A 91 -16.84 -0.02 48.19
CA SER A 91 -15.84 -0.92 47.56
C SER A 91 -15.75 -0.60 46.07
N ALA A 92 -14.62 -0.03 45.64
CA ALA A 92 -14.26 0.03 44.22
C ALA A 92 -14.09 -1.40 43.70
N SER A 93 -14.96 -1.84 42.81
CA SER A 93 -14.79 -3.07 42.04
C SER A 93 -14.38 -2.68 40.65
N THR A 94 -13.10 -2.89 40.33
CA THR A 94 -12.56 -2.81 38.97
C THR A 94 -13.18 -3.94 38.15
N PHE A 95 -13.98 -3.60 37.13
CA PHE A 95 -14.34 -4.55 36.09
C PHE A 95 -13.30 -4.44 34.98
N VAL A 96 -12.47 -5.47 34.83
CA VAL A 96 -11.56 -5.60 33.68
C VAL A 96 -12.37 -6.22 32.54
N VAL A 97 -12.51 -5.49 31.44
CA VAL A 97 -12.86 -6.08 30.14
C VAL A 97 -11.55 -6.32 29.41
N GLU A 98 -11.14 -7.59 29.33
CA GLU A 98 -10.05 -7.99 28.44
C GLU A 98 -10.56 -8.03 26.99
N GLY A 99 -9.90 -7.29 26.10
CA GLY A 99 -10.15 -7.32 24.66
C GLY A 99 -9.79 -6.00 23.99
N SER A 100 -8.62 -5.99 23.31
CA SER A 100 -8.05 -4.94 22.44
C SER A 100 -7.25 -3.84 23.16
N PRO A 101 -5.93 -3.71 22.90
CA PRO A 101 -5.16 -2.57 23.36
C PRO A 101 -5.57 -1.32 22.56
N ALA A 102 -6.03 -0.29 23.26
CA ALA A 102 -6.03 1.07 22.75
C ALA A 102 -4.59 1.44 22.37
N GLN A 103 -4.31 1.63 21.08
CA GLN A 103 -3.04 2.18 20.65
C GLN A 103 -3.06 3.70 20.80
N THR A 104 -2.32 4.18 21.79
CA THR A 104 -1.81 5.54 21.88
C THR A 104 -0.66 5.69 20.88
N PHE A 105 -0.77 6.63 19.94
CA PHE A 105 0.34 7.02 19.06
C PHE A 105 1.34 7.87 19.85
N TYR A 106 2.58 7.39 19.98
CA TYR A 106 3.69 8.16 20.49
C TYR A 106 4.55 8.65 19.32
N VAL A 107 4.80 9.95 19.24
CA VAL A 107 5.89 10.51 18.45
C VAL A 107 7.05 10.76 19.42
N GLU A 108 7.98 9.82 19.51
CA GLU A 108 9.25 10.07 20.20
C GLU A 108 10.20 10.83 19.28
N GLY A 109 10.54 12.06 19.64
CA GLY A 109 11.68 12.77 19.07
C GLY A 109 12.95 12.41 19.84
N THR A 110 13.95 11.82 19.18
CA THR A 110 15.34 11.74 19.65
C THR A 110 16.31 11.71 18.44
N PRO A 111 17.64 11.94 18.60
CA PRO A 111 18.31 13.19 18.24
C PRO A 111 19.19 13.07 16.98
N ALA A 112 19.68 14.23 16.52
CA ALA A 112 20.53 14.40 15.35
C ALA A 112 21.71 13.41 15.26
N VAL A 113 21.77 12.70 14.13
CA VAL A 113 23.00 12.07 13.62
C VAL A 113 23.26 12.61 12.22
N VAL A 114 24.44 13.17 12.05
CA VAL A 114 24.97 13.77 10.84
C VAL A 114 25.25 12.68 9.81
N SER A 115 24.68 12.79 8.61
CA SER A 115 25.30 12.26 7.39
C SER A 115 24.82 13.02 6.15
N ASP A 116 25.82 13.47 5.40
CA ASP A 116 25.80 14.32 4.23
C ASP A 116 24.95 13.82 3.04
N SER A 117 24.60 14.84 2.27
CA SER A 117 24.05 14.93 0.91
C SER A 117 24.45 13.85 -0.09
N ASP A 118 23.49 13.38 -0.90
CA ASP A 118 23.62 13.57 -2.36
C ASP A 118 22.28 13.56 -3.14
N SER A 119 22.04 14.71 -3.78
CA SER A 119 21.32 15.02 -5.03
C SER A 119 20.04 14.25 -5.44
N LYS A 120 18.90 14.83 -5.09
CA LYS A 120 17.81 15.07 -6.08
C LYS A 120 17.49 16.56 -6.03
N GLU A 121 18.10 17.33 -6.92
CA GLU A 121 17.80 18.74 -7.09
C GLU A 121 16.38 18.90 -7.64
N ASP A 122 15.55 19.48 -6.78
CA ASP A 122 14.31 20.17 -7.10
C ASP A 122 14.69 21.51 -7.72
N ASP A 123 14.10 21.85 -8.86
CA ASP A 123 14.03 23.24 -9.29
C ASP A 123 12.83 23.44 -10.22
N SER A 124 11.78 24.02 -9.63
CA SER A 124 10.63 24.58 -10.32
C SER A 124 10.82 26.09 -10.44
N MET A 125 10.77 26.62 -11.66
CA MET A 125 10.71 28.06 -11.91
C MET A 125 9.45 28.45 -12.69
N VAL A 126 8.89 29.57 -12.23
CA VAL A 126 7.56 30.14 -12.49
C VAL A 126 7.66 31.26 -13.54
N LEU A 127 6.51 31.56 -14.18
CA LEU A 127 6.15 32.76 -14.97
C LEU A 127 6.45 32.68 -16.49
N ASN A 128 5.62 33.14 -17.44
CA ASN A 128 4.33 33.82 -17.42
C ASN A 128 3.60 33.63 -18.77
N ASP A 129 2.27 33.59 -18.68
CA ASP A 129 1.18 33.91 -19.62
C ASP A 129 1.49 34.51 -21.02
N GLN A 130 0.74 34.06 -22.05
CA GLN A 130 -0.17 34.89 -22.87
C GLN A 130 -0.94 34.04 -23.92
N SER A 131 -2.26 34.23 -23.88
CA SER A 131 -3.40 33.73 -24.69
C SER A 131 -3.24 33.46 -26.20
N GLN A 132 -4.14 32.62 -26.75
CA GLN A 132 -5.23 32.97 -27.70
C GLN A 132 -5.93 31.67 -28.16
N GLY A 133 -7.26 31.62 -28.05
CA GLY A 133 -8.07 30.43 -28.33
C GLY A 133 -8.55 30.32 -29.78
N THR A 134 -9.29 29.24 -30.06
CA THR A 134 -10.49 29.22 -30.94
C THR A 134 -11.22 27.88 -30.79
N ASP A 135 -12.52 27.97 -30.54
CA ASP A 135 -13.52 26.90 -30.63
C ASP A 135 -13.60 26.27 -32.03
N VAL A 136 -13.86 24.95 -32.10
CA VAL A 136 -14.76 24.37 -33.11
C VAL A 136 -15.52 23.16 -32.52
N ASP A 137 -16.84 23.34 -32.44
CA ASP A 137 -17.89 22.35 -32.25
C ASP A 137 -18.23 21.67 -33.59
N VAL A 138 -18.30 20.33 -33.64
CA VAL A 138 -19.24 19.61 -34.54
C VAL A 138 -19.67 18.25 -33.98
N THR A 139 -20.97 18.15 -33.71
CA THR A 139 -21.82 16.99 -33.38
C THR A 139 -21.89 15.80 -34.37
N LYS A 140 -22.17 14.63 -33.76
CA LYS A 140 -23.07 13.50 -34.17
C LYS A 140 -22.66 12.53 -35.29
N LEU A 141 -22.77 11.22 -35.00
CA LEU A 141 -23.85 10.32 -35.51
C LEU A 141 -23.88 8.98 -34.74
N VAL A 142 -25.05 8.34 -34.74
CA VAL A 142 -25.56 7.24 -33.89
C VAL A 142 -25.86 5.98 -34.74
N ALA A 143 -26.02 4.83 -34.06
CA ALA A 143 -26.84 3.63 -34.36
C ALA A 143 -26.02 2.36 -34.68
N GLU A 144 -25.94 1.37 -33.78
CA GLU A 144 -26.92 0.31 -33.40
C GLU A 144 -26.79 -0.96 -34.24
N SER A 145 -26.53 -2.11 -33.59
CA SER A 145 -27.43 -3.27 -33.61
C SER A 145 -26.97 -4.37 -32.63
N GLN A 146 -27.96 -4.95 -31.93
CA GLN A 146 -27.87 -6.12 -31.07
C GLN A 146 -28.26 -7.40 -31.84
N GLU A 147 -27.87 -8.57 -31.34
CA GLU A 147 -28.66 -9.80 -31.48
C GLU A 147 -28.40 -10.76 -30.30
N GLU A 148 -29.48 -11.07 -29.57
CA GLU A 148 -29.61 -12.18 -28.61
C GLU A 148 -29.87 -13.49 -29.36
N ASN A 149 -29.43 -14.63 -28.81
CA ASN A 149 -30.08 -15.90 -29.08
C ASN A 149 -30.11 -16.79 -27.83
N THR A 150 -31.32 -17.25 -27.51
CA THR A 150 -31.70 -18.05 -26.35
C THR A 150 -32.09 -19.44 -26.84
N ALA A 151 -31.59 -20.51 -26.21
CA ALA A 151 -32.21 -21.83 -26.32
C ALA A 151 -31.96 -22.69 -25.07
N THR A 152 -33.04 -23.29 -24.61
CA THR A 152 -33.29 -24.04 -23.38
C THR A 152 -32.90 -25.53 -23.41
N THR A 153 -32.45 -26.02 -22.25
CA THR A 153 -32.80 -27.26 -21.51
C THR A 153 -32.93 -28.61 -22.23
N GLU A 154 -32.18 -29.62 -21.77
CA GLU A 154 -32.71 -30.92 -21.32
C GLU A 154 -31.82 -31.56 -20.24
N SER A 155 -32.46 -32.22 -19.27
CA SER A 155 -31.89 -32.86 -18.08
C SER A 155 -31.88 -34.39 -18.27
N SER A 156 -30.85 -35.07 -17.78
CA SER A 156 -30.88 -36.51 -17.51
C SER A 156 -30.08 -36.83 -16.25
N SER A 157 -30.68 -37.65 -15.41
CA SER A 157 -30.26 -38.04 -14.06
C SER A 157 -29.23 -39.16 -14.06
N SER A 158 -28.25 -39.08 -13.15
CA SER A 158 -27.82 -40.24 -12.37
C SER A 158 -27.20 -39.77 -11.06
N ALA A 159 -27.76 -40.23 -9.95
CA ALA A 159 -27.25 -39.99 -8.61
C ALA A 159 -26.04 -40.89 -8.34
N GLU A 160 -24.89 -40.28 -8.02
CA GLU A 160 -23.75 -40.95 -7.42
C GLU A 160 -23.28 -40.08 -6.25
N ALA A 161 -23.03 -40.72 -5.10
CA ALA A 161 -22.76 -40.06 -3.84
C ALA A 161 -21.34 -39.48 -3.83
N THR A 162 -21.24 -38.16 -4.04
CA THR A 162 -19.99 -37.41 -3.93
C THR A 162 -19.87 -36.79 -2.54
N THR A 163 -18.72 -37.04 -1.92
CA THR A 163 -18.24 -36.40 -0.70
C THR A 163 -18.42 -34.89 -0.74
N VAL A 164 -18.94 -34.32 0.34
CA VAL A 164 -19.09 -32.87 0.49
C VAL A 164 -17.70 -32.26 0.66
N GLU A 165 -17.06 -31.87 -0.44
CA GLU A 165 -16.03 -30.85 -0.37
C GLU A 165 -16.73 -29.53 -0.03
N GLU A 166 -16.19 -28.85 0.98
CA GLU A 166 -16.62 -27.53 1.39
C GLU A 166 -16.49 -26.59 0.18
N VAL A 167 -17.62 -26.30 -0.47
CA VAL A 167 -17.69 -25.31 -1.55
C VAL A 167 -17.38 -23.98 -0.88
N GLN A 168 -16.13 -23.54 -0.96
CA GLN A 168 -15.81 -22.13 -0.80
C GLN A 168 -16.63 -21.41 -1.87
N GLU A 169 -17.67 -20.71 -1.42
CA GLU A 169 -18.44 -19.83 -2.26
C GLU A 169 -17.45 -18.89 -2.93
N LYS A 170 -17.31 -19.04 -4.25
CA LYS A 170 -16.39 -18.26 -5.08
C LYS A 170 -16.90 -16.82 -5.07
N THR A 171 -16.58 -16.07 -4.02
CA THR A 171 -16.87 -14.64 -3.92
C THR A 171 -16.24 -13.98 -5.13
N VAL A 172 -17.08 -13.55 -6.07
CA VAL A 172 -16.65 -12.77 -7.23
C VAL A 172 -16.22 -11.42 -6.68
N ALA A 173 -14.92 -11.12 -6.77
CA ALA A 173 -14.40 -9.82 -6.39
C ALA A 173 -15.17 -8.74 -7.17
N SER A 174 -15.96 -7.96 -6.44
CA SER A 174 -16.74 -6.87 -6.99
C SER A 174 -16.17 -5.57 -6.44
N GLU A 175 -15.99 -4.60 -7.32
CA GLU A 175 -15.51 -3.28 -6.92
C GLU A 175 -16.53 -2.60 -6.00
N THR A 176 -16.04 -1.90 -5.01
CA THR A 176 -16.80 -1.18 -3.99
C THR A 176 -16.33 0.28 -3.95
N GLY A 177 -17.16 1.18 -3.44
CA GLY A 177 -16.80 2.59 -3.25
C GLY A 177 -15.97 2.86 -1.99
N ASP A 178 -15.43 1.82 -1.36
CA ASP A 178 -14.64 1.94 -0.12
C ASP A 178 -13.32 2.67 -0.39
N VAL A 179 -12.87 3.47 0.57
CA VAL A 179 -11.49 4.00 0.56
C VAL A 179 -10.58 2.97 1.21
N THR A 180 -9.57 2.53 0.48
CA THR A 180 -8.60 1.53 0.96
C THR A 180 -7.18 2.09 0.93
N TYR A 181 -6.35 1.59 1.84
CA TYR A 181 -4.96 1.99 2.00
C TYR A 181 -4.05 0.85 1.60
N GLY A 182 -3.02 1.18 0.83
CA GLY A 182 -2.10 0.20 0.29
C GLY A 182 -0.69 0.74 0.16
N ILE A 183 0.14 -0.10 -0.43
CA ILE A 183 1.53 0.19 -0.74
C ILE A 183 1.83 -0.25 -2.17
N ASP A 184 2.91 0.24 -2.73
CA ASP A 184 3.52 -0.39 -3.89
C ASP A 184 4.98 -0.76 -3.63
N VAL A 185 5.36 -1.92 -4.17
CA VAL A 185 6.62 -2.59 -3.83
C VAL A 185 7.28 -3.19 -5.05
N ALA A 186 8.59 -3.29 -4.98
CA ALA A 186 9.44 -3.94 -5.96
C ALA A 186 10.55 -4.73 -5.25
N SER A 187 11.49 -5.27 -6.02
CA SER A 187 12.75 -5.83 -5.52
C SER A 187 13.52 -4.92 -4.56
N TYR A 188 13.29 -3.60 -4.59
CA TYR A 188 14.00 -2.62 -3.76
C TYR A 188 13.75 -2.77 -2.27
N GLN A 189 12.59 -3.27 -1.86
CA GLN A 189 12.26 -3.50 -0.45
C GLN A 189 12.94 -4.76 0.12
N GLY A 190 13.68 -5.52 -0.71
CA GLY A 190 14.31 -6.77 -0.30
C GLY A 190 13.27 -7.81 0.13
N VAL A 191 13.53 -8.50 1.25
CA VAL A 191 12.62 -9.51 1.79
C VAL A 191 11.58 -8.85 2.71
N ILE A 192 10.32 -8.89 2.29
CA ILE A 192 9.17 -8.33 3.03
C ILE A 192 8.55 -9.39 3.94
N ASN A 193 8.32 -9.06 5.21
CA ASN A 193 7.48 -9.87 6.09
C ASN A 193 5.99 -9.52 5.89
N TRP A 194 5.33 -10.23 4.98
CA TRP A 194 3.95 -9.96 4.60
C TRP A 194 2.91 -10.25 5.70
N GLU A 195 3.21 -11.10 6.68
CA GLU A 195 2.35 -11.31 7.85
C GLU A 195 2.25 -10.03 8.68
N LYS A 196 3.39 -9.36 8.92
CA LYS A 196 3.43 -8.08 9.62
C LYS A 196 2.80 -6.96 8.82
N VAL A 197 3.01 -6.94 7.50
CA VAL A 197 2.35 -5.97 6.63
C VAL A 197 0.83 -6.11 6.73
N ALA A 198 0.31 -7.33 6.70
CA ALA A 198 -1.13 -7.58 6.85
C ALA A 198 -1.63 -7.13 8.23
N ALA A 199 -0.89 -7.46 9.30
CA ALA A 199 -1.21 -7.04 10.66
C ALA A 199 -1.16 -5.51 10.87
N SER A 200 -0.47 -4.76 10.00
CA SER A 200 -0.41 -3.30 10.06
C SER A 200 -1.65 -2.60 9.46
N GLY A 201 -2.56 -3.34 8.82
CA GLY A 201 -3.77 -2.80 8.22
C GLY A 201 -3.66 -2.44 6.75
N VAL A 202 -2.55 -2.76 6.07
CA VAL A 202 -2.41 -2.63 4.62
C VAL A 202 -3.45 -3.53 3.93
N GLY A 203 -4.34 -2.91 3.14
CA GLY A 203 -5.45 -3.62 2.48
C GLY A 203 -5.13 -4.11 1.07
N PHE A 204 -4.19 -3.45 0.39
CA PHE A 204 -3.73 -3.85 -0.94
C PHE A 204 -2.23 -3.59 -1.16
N ALA A 205 -1.67 -4.28 -2.15
CA ALA A 205 -0.31 -4.03 -2.62
C ALA A 205 -0.22 -4.03 -4.15
N MET A 206 0.32 -2.97 -4.75
CA MET A 206 0.68 -2.93 -6.17
C MET A 206 2.12 -3.44 -6.34
N VAL A 207 2.31 -4.60 -6.97
CA VAL A 207 3.62 -5.25 -7.06
C VAL A 207 4.26 -4.99 -8.41
N ARG A 208 5.52 -4.53 -8.45
CA ARG A 208 6.28 -4.49 -9.72
C ARG A 208 6.52 -5.92 -10.20
N VAL A 209 6.03 -6.23 -11.39
CA VAL A 209 6.16 -7.57 -11.97
C VAL A 209 7.34 -7.67 -12.92
N GLY A 210 7.64 -6.59 -13.62
CA GLY A 210 8.76 -6.54 -14.53
C GLY A 210 9.07 -5.13 -14.97
N TYR A 211 10.17 -5.02 -15.72
CA TYR A 211 10.62 -3.77 -16.29
C TYR A 211 11.39 -4.01 -17.58
N ARG A 212 11.45 -2.97 -18.41
CA ARG A 212 12.44 -2.90 -19.50
C ARG A 212 13.59 -2.00 -19.09
N SER A 213 14.82 -2.50 -19.20
CA SER A 213 16.03 -1.73 -18.89
C SER A 213 16.36 -0.75 -20.01
N ASN A 214 17.28 0.17 -19.74
CA ASN A 214 17.63 1.25 -20.67
C ASN A 214 18.36 0.77 -21.94
N ASP A 215 18.93 -0.43 -21.92
CA ASP A 215 19.46 -1.15 -23.08
C ASP A 215 18.38 -1.91 -23.87
N GLY A 216 17.11 -1.83 -23.45
CA GLY A 216 15.97 -2.44 -24.12
C GLY A 216 15.67 -3.88 -23.71
N VAL A 217 16.37 -4.45 -22.73
CA VAL A 217 16.16 -5.84 -22.28
C VAL A 217 14.96 -5.94 -21.32
N LEU A 218 14.14 -6.98 -21.46
CA LEU A 218 13.04 -7.29 -20.54
C LEU A 218 13.54 -8.08 -19.33
N HIS A 219 13.06 -7.70 -18.16
CA HIS A 219 13.37 -8.36 -16.89
C HIS A 219 12.10 -8.62 -16.10
N GLU A 220 12.00 -9.80 -15.49
CA GLU A 220 11.11 -10.04 -14.37
C GLU A 220 11.70 -9.37 -13.12
N ASP A 221 10.86 -8.74 -12.29
CA ASP A 221 11.34 -8.22 -11.01
C ASP A 221 11.68 -9.39 -10.07
N ALA A 222 12.87 -9.36 -9.49
CA ALA A 222 13.45 -10.48 -8.75
C ALA A 222 12.61 -10.98 -7.55
N ASN A 223 11.70 -10.14 -7.02
CA ASN A 223 10.79 -10.51 -5.93
C ASN A 223 9.31 -10.49 -6.34
N ALA A 224 8.96 -10.31 -7.62
CA ALA A 224 7.58 -10.24 -8.09
C ALA A 224 6.74 -11.43 -7.59
N ARG A 225 7.20 -12.65 -7.89
CA ARG A 225 6.49 -13.89 -7.53
C ARG A 225 6.35 -14.07 -6.01
N TYR A 226 7.42 -13.79 -5.26
CA TYR A 226 7.41 -13.88 -3.80
C TYR A 226 6.40 -12.90 -3.20
N ASN A 227 6.42 -11.65 -3.68
CA ASN A 227 5.51 -10.61 -3.20
C ASN A 227 4.05 -10.93 -3.54
N LEU A 228 3.77 -11.36 -4.78
CA LEU A 228 2.42 -11.77 -5.18
C LEU A 228 1.91 -12.97 -4.38
N GLN A 229 2.77 -13.96 -4.13
CA GLN A 229 2.43 -15.17 -3.37
C GLN A 229 2.14 -14.84 -1.91
N GLU A 230 3.09 -14.22 -1.21
CA GLU A 230 3.00 -14.04 0.23
C GLU A 230 1.99 -12.94 0.60
N ALA A 231 1.85 -11.86 -0.17
CA ALA A 231 0.81 -10.87 0.06
C ALA A 231 -0.59 -11.51 0.02
N ASN A 232 -0.89 -12.27 -1.05
CA ASN A 232 -2.17 -12.97 -1.19
C ASN A 232 -2.39 -14.01 -0.08
N LYS A 233 -1.35 -14.74 0.32
CA LYS A 233 -1.41 -15.72 1.42
C LYS A 233 -1.83 -15.10 2.75
N TYR A 234 -1.40 -13.86 3.04
CA TYR A 234 -1.78 -13.13 4.25
C TYR A 234 -3.02 -12.23 4.05
N GLY A 235 -3.77 -12.43 2.97
CA GLY A 235 -5.05 -11.75 2.72
C GLY A 235 -4.95 -10.33 2.16
N ILE A 236 -3.75 -9.86 1.82
CA ILE A 236 -3.55 -8.58 1.14
C ILE A 236 -3.90 -8.76 -0.33
N LYS A 237 -4.84 -7.95 -0.82
CA LYS A 237 -5.28 -7.99 -2.23
C LYS A 237 -4.20 -7.38 -3.12
N THR A 238 -3.72 -8.11 -4.12
CA THR A 238 -2.65 -7.60 -4.98
C THR A 238 -3.16 -7.00 -6.28
N GLY A 239 -2.48 -5.96 -6.73
CA GLY A 239 -2.44 -5.51 -8.12
C GLY A 239 -1.01 -5.65 -8.64
N ALA A 240 -0.78 -5.24 -9.87
CA ALA A 240 0.53 -5.35 -10.49
C ALA A 240 0.89 -4.07 -11.23
N TYR A 241 2.18 -3.81 -11.42
CA TYR A 241 2.62 -2.79 -12.36
C TYR A 241 3.85 -3.22 -13.15
N PHE A 242 4.03 -2.62 -14.31
CA PHE A 242 5.18 -2.83 -15.18
C PHE A 242 5.89 -1.50 -15.42
N PHE A 243 7.21 -1.45 -15.18
CA PHE A 243 8.01 -0.27 -15.48
C PHE A 243 8.47 -0.31 -16.94
N SER A 244 7.80 0.45 -17.79
CA SER A 244 8.04 0.47 -19.22
C SER A 244 9.24 1.33 -19.59
N ARG A 245 9.99 0.84 -20.59
CA ARG A 245 10.89 1.66 -21.39
C ARG A 245 10.68 1.40 -22.88
N ALA A 246 9.47 0.99 -23.27
CA ALA A 246 9.14 0.68 -24.65
C ALA A 246 9.34 1.90 -25.56
N THR A 247 9.91 1.65 -26.74
CA THR A 247 10.07 2.64 -27.81
C THR A 247 9.25 2.29 -29.06
N SER A 248 8.37 1.28 -28.97
CA SER A 248 7.42 0.91 -30.01
C SER A 248 6.21 0.16 -29.42
N SER A 249 5.12 0.06 -30.18
CA SER A 249 3.94 -0.74 -29.80
C SER A 249 4.26 -2.24 -29.67
N GLU A 250 5.18 -2.76 -30.48
CA GLU A 250 5.64 -4.15 -30.37
C GLU A 250 6.33 -4.39 -29.02
N GLU A 251 7.21 -3.47 -28.59
CA GLU A 251 7.86 -3.59 -27.28
C GLU A 251 6.87 -3.46 -26.13
N ALA A 252 5.89 -2.56 -26.23
CA ALA A 252 4.81 -2.43 -25.25
C ALA A 252 3.96 -3.69 -25.15
N THR A 253 3.71 -4.36 -26.28
CA THR A 253 3.03 -5.66 -26.31
C THR A 253 3.86 -6.75 -25.63
N GLN A 254 5.19 -6.77 -25.84
CA GLN A 254 6.07 -7.72 -25.14
C GLN A 254 6.09 -7.49 -23.63
N GLU A 255 6.11 -6.22 -23.19
CA GLU A 255 6.02 -5.84 -21.77
C GLU A 255 4.71 -6.33 -21.14
N ALA A 256 3.57 -6.09 -21.82
CA ALA A 256 2.27 -6.58 -21.37
C ALA A 256 2.23 -8.11 -21.29
N ASN A 257 2.74 -8.81 -22.31
CA ASN A 257 2.75 -10.27 -22.35
C ASN A 257 3.62 -10.87 -21.23
N LEU A 258 4.78 -10.27 -20.93
CA LEU A 258 5.61 -10.71 -19.80
C LEU A 258 4.84 -10.53 -18.48
N CYS A 259 4.25 -9.34 -18.27
CA CYS A 259 3.42 -9.06 -17.09
C CYS A 259 2.31 -10.11 -16.93
N ILE A 260 1.49 -10.30 -17.98
CA ILE A 260 0.36 -11.25 -18.02
C ILE A 260 0.83 -12.68 -17.72
N SER A 261 1.94 -13.11 -18.31
CA SER A 261 2.47 -14.47 -18.12
C SER A 261 2.80 -14.77 -16.67
N ILE A 262 3.32 -13.78 -15.93
CA ILE A 262 3.67 -13.91 -14.52
C ILE A 262 2.40 -13.84 -13.66
N ILE A 263 1.58 -12.81 -13.84
CA ILE A 263 0.45 -12.55 -12.94
C ILE A 263 -0.69 -13.56 -13.09
N SER A 264 -0.78 -14.26 -14.23
CA SER A 264 -1.83 -15.26 -14.48
C SER A 264 -1.89 -16.38 -13.45
N GLY A 265 -0.75 -16.72 -12.82
CA GLY A 265 -0.65 -17.73 -11.78
C GLY A 265 -1.10 -17.28 -10.38
N TYR A 266 -1.54 -16.02 -10.22
CA TYR A 266 -1.88 -15.42 -8.93
C TYR A 266 -3.26 -14.76 -8.94
N SER A 267 -3.83 -14.58 -7.75
CA SER A 267 -5.02 -13.74 -7.58
C SER A 267 -4.64 -12.28 -7.74
N ILE A 268 -5.11 -11.65 -8.81
CA ILE A 268 -4.92 -10.21 -9.07
C ILE A 268 -6.27 -9.53 -8.92
N THR A 269 -6.44 -8.85 -7.79
CA THR A 269 -7.70 -8.21 -7.42
C THR A 269 -7.69 -6.72 -7.76
N TYR A 270 -6.56 -6.05 -7.54
CA TYR A 270 -6.37 -4.66 -7.97
C TYR A 270 -5.89 -4.59 -9.43
N PRO A 271 -6.00 -3.40 -10.06
CA PRO A 271 -5.63 -3.22 -11.46
C PRO A 271 -4.19 -3.58 -11.82
N VAL A 272 -3.92 -3.69 -13.12
CA VAL A 272 -2.58 -3.88 -13.68
C VAL A 272 -2.15 -2.57 -14.33
N ALA A 273 -1.11 -1.96 -13.76
CA ALA A 273 -0.69 -0.61 -14.10
C ALA A 273 0.47 -0.55 -15.11
N TYR A 274 0.37 0.36 -16.06
CA TYR A 274 1.49 0.82 -16.87
C TYR A 274 2.18 1.99 -16.14
N ASN A 275 3.47 1.87 -15.85
CA ASN A 275 4.31 2.95 -15.32
C ASN A 275 5.40 3.29 -16.35
N CYS A 276 5.53 4.57 -16.71
CA CYS A 276 6.63 5.08 -17.53
C CYS A 276 7.11 6.43 -17.01
N GLU A 277 8.29 6.46 -16.38
CA GLU A 277 8.87 7.66 -15.77
C GLU A 277 10.28 7.97 -16.30
N GLY A 278 10.65 9.26 -16.26
CA GLY A 278 11.99 9.71 -16.62
C GLY A 278 12.33 9.57 -18.11
N TYR A 279 11.33 9.44 -18.97
CA TYR A 279 11.45 9.36 -20.43
C TYR A 279 12.08 10.62 -21.06
N ASN A 280 12.00 11.76 -20.39
CA ASN A 280 12.55 13.05 -20.84
C ASN A 280 14.03 13.26 -20.48
N LYS A 281 14.67 12.33 -19.77
CA LYS A 281 16.10 12.41 -19.46
C LYS A 281 16.90 12.07 -20.71
N SER A 282 17.96 12.83 -21.00
CA SER A 282 18.85 12.59 -22.15
C SER A 282 19.50 11.21 -22.17
N THR A 283 19.59 10.54 -21.01
CA THR A 283 20.11 9.18 -20.86
C THR A 283 19.05 8.10 -21.11
N SER A 284 17.76 8.46 -21.20
CA SER A 284 16.68 7.51 -21.46
C SER A 284 16.66 7.09 -22.92
N ARG A 285 16.46 5.80 -23.19
CA ARG A 285 16.17 5.32 -24.55
C ARG A 285 14.87 5.85 -25.13
N GLN A 286 13.99 6.41 -24.29
CA GLN A 286 12.74 7.06 -24.70
C GLN A 286 12.90 8.57 -24.94
N TYR A 287 14.12 9.11 -24.82
CA TYR A 287 14.38 10.52 -25.02
C TYR A 287 14.03 10.94 -26.45
N GLY A 288 13.27 12.04 -26.58
CA GLY A 288 12.82 12.57 -27.86
C GLY A 288 11.60 11.86 -28.47
N ILE A 289 11.04 10.83 -27.83
CA ILE A 289 9.77 10.24 -28.24
C ILE A 289 8.64 11.25 -28.04
N SER A 290 7.81 11.42 -29.07
CA SER A 290 6.69 12.35 -29.04
C SER A 290 5.66 11.98 -27.96
N MET A 291 4.89 12.95 -27.50
CA MET A 291 3.78 12.71 -26.56
C MET A 291 2.79 11.70 -27.15
N GLN A 292 2.51 11.77 -28.45
CA GLN A 292 1.57 10.90 -29.16
C GLN A 292 2.08 9.46 -29.20
N ASP A 293 3.33 9.25 -29.62
CA ASP A 293 3.92 7.91 -29.69
C ASP A 293 4.01 7.28 -28.31
N ARG A 294 4.50 8.02 -27.31
CA ARG A 294 4.58 7.55 -25.92
C ARG A 294 3.21 7.15 -25.37
N SER A 295 2.18 7.97 -25.62
CA SER A 295 0.79 7.65 -25.22
C SER A 295 0.25 6.41 -25.96
N SER A 296 0.60 6.24 -27.23
CA SER A 296 0.20 5.06 -28.01
C SER A 296 0.82 3.75 -27.49
N TYR A 297 2.05 3.80 -26.96
CA TYR A 297 2.71 2.64 -26.35
C TYR A 297 2.04 2.27 -25.03
N ALA A 298 1.71 3.27 -24.20
CA ALA A 298 0.92 3.05 -22.99
C ALA A 298 -0.44 2.42 -23.33
N GLN A 299 -1.16 2.96 -24.31
CA GLN A 299 -2.45 2.41 -24.74
C GLN A 299 -2.33 0.97 -25.27
N THR A 300 -1.25 0.64 -25.98
CA THR A 300 -0.98 -0.72 -26.47
C THR A 300 -0.84 -1.71 -25.31
N PHE A 301 -0.07 -1.35 -24.28
CA PHE A 301 0.07 -2.17 -23.07
C PHE A 301 -1.28 -2.34 -22.37
N LEU A 302 -1.99 -1.24 -22.12
CA LEU A 302 -3.24 -1.21 -21.36
C LEU A 302 -4.36 -2.00 -22.06
N SER A 303 -4.50 -1.86 -23.38
CA SER A 303 -5.46 -2.64 -24.17
C SER A 303 -5.11 -4.13 -24.20
N THR A 304 -3.83 -4.49 -24.19
CA THR A 304 -3.39 -5.90 -24.10
C THR A 304 -3.76 -6.51 -22.75
N VAL A 305 -3.54 -5.77 -21.66
CA VAL A 305 -3.94 -6.12 -20.29
C VAL A 305 -5.47 -6.28 -20.17
N GLN A 306 -6.23 -5.32 -20.71
CA GLN A 306 -7.69 -5.37 -20.77
C GLN A 306 -8.18 -6.61 -21.54
N SER A 307 -7.54 -6.93 -22.67
CA SER A 307 -7.89 -8.09 -23.51
C SER A 307 -7.58 -9.43 -22.82
N ALA A 308 -6.58 -9.47 -21.94
CA ALA A 308 -6.34 -10.60 -21.04
C ALA A 308 -7.33 -10.64 -19.85
N GLY A 309 -8.26 -9.68 -19.79
CA GLY A 309 -9.36 -9.57 -18.84
C GLY A 309 -8.98 -8.98 -17.47
N TYR A 310 -7.85 -8.28 -17.36
CA TYR A 310 -7.50 -7.53 -16.15
C TYR A 310 -7.98 -6.08 -16.30
N THR A 311 -8.27 -5.41 -15.19
CA THR A 311 -8.57 -3.98 -15.20
C THR A 311 -7.29 -3.19 -15.48
N PRO A 312 -7.21 -2.39 -16.56
CA PRO A 312 -6.03 -1.59 -16.85
C PRO A 312 -5.97 -0.33 -15.98
N MET A 313 -4.76 0.08 -15.64
CA MET A 313 -4.50 1.31 -14.90
C MET A 313 -3.29 2.03 -15.48
N PHE A 314 -3.35 3.35 -15.56
CA PHE A 314 -2.24 4.17 -16.00
C PHE A 314 -1.67 4.94 -14.81
N TYR A 315 -0.37 4.76 -14.56
CA TYR A 315 0.35 5.50 -13.53
C TYR A 315 1.10 6.68 -14.17
N ALA A 316 0.98 7.85 -13.55
CA ALA A 316 1.81 9.02 -13.85
C ALA A 316 1.80 10.02 -12.69
N SER A 317 2.83 10.87 -12.63
CA SER A 317 2.85 11.97 -11.68
C SER A 317 1.81 13.03 -12.03
N ARG A 318 1.35 13.79 -11.02
CA ARG A 318 0.45 14.94 -11.21
C ARG A 318 0.96 15.92 -12.26
N ASN A 319 2.27 16.17 -12.28
CA ASN A 319 2.88 17.12 -13.21
C ASN A 319 2.82 16.64 -14.66
N GLU A 320 2.98 15.33 -14.90
CA GLU A 320 2.89 14.73 -16.23
C GLU A 320 1.44 14.64 -16.71
N LEU A 321 0.50 14.41 -15.79
CA LEU A 321 -0.93 14.40 -16.08
C LEU A 321 -1.52 15.80 -16.29
N SER A 322 -0.79 16.85 -15.90
CA SER A 322 -1.28 18.22 -16.00
C SER A 322 -1.04 18.80 -17.40
N ASN A 323 -2.05 19.48 -17.93
CA ASN A 323 -2.00 20.25 -19.19
C ASN A 323 -1.74 19.43 -20.48
N GLY A 324 -1.75 18.09 -20.40
CA GLY A 324 -1.62 17.21 -21.58
C GLY A 324 -0.28 17.31 -22.32
N LYS A 325 0.77 17.86 -21.68
CA LYS A 325 2.07 18.08 -22.33
C LYS A 325 2.86 16.78 -22.52
N ASP A 326 2.69 15.86 -21.59
CA ASP A 326 3.48 14.63 -21.49
C ASP A 326 2.71 13.40 -21.99
N TRP A 327 1.38 13.47 -21.89
CA TRP A 327 0.47 12.36 -22.16
C TRP A 327 -0.82 12.85 -22.81
N ASP A 328 -1.38 12.04 -23.71
CA ASP A 328 -2.77 12.15 -24.15
C ASP A 328 -3.70 11.67 -23.03
N THR A 329 -3.89 12.54 -22.05
CA THR A 329 -4.67 12.25 -20.83
C THR A 329 -6.14 11.99 -21.13
N GLY A 330 -6.70 12.60 -22.18
CA GLY A 330 -8.08 12.35 -22.59
C GLY A 330 -8.28 10.90 -23.05
N SER A 331 -7.39 10.41 -23.91
CA SER A 331 -7.41 9.02 -24.36
C SER A 331 -7.15 8.03 -23.22
N LEU A 332 -6.12 8.29 -22.41
CA LEU A 332 -5.70 7.38 -21.33
C LEU A 332 -6.72 7.32 -20.18
N ALA A 333 -7.27 8.44 -19.73
CA ALA A 333 -8.25 8.45 -18.65
C ALA A 333 -9.66 8.01 -19.09
N GLY A 334 -9.97 8.08 -20.40
CA GLY A 334 -11.28 7.69 -20.92
C GLY A 334 -11.55 6.17 -20.89
N SER A 335 -10.49 5.35 -20.88
CA SER A 335 -10.61 3.88 -20.93
C SER A 335 -9.90 3.15 -19.79
N ASN A 336 -9.15 3.86 -18.94
CA ASN A 336 -8.31 3.23 -17.92
C ASN A 336 -8.46 3.94 -16.57
N LYS A 337 -8.28 3.18 -15.49
CA LYS A 337 -8.13 3.75 -14.15
C LYS A 337 -6.84 4.58 -14.08
N ILE A 338 -6.85 5.69 -13.34
CA ILE A 338 -5.64 6.52 -13.16
C ILE A 338 -5.11 6.39 -11.73
N TRP A 339 -3.83 6.07 -11.63
CA TRP A 339 -3.03 6.10 -10.41
C TRP A 339 -2.09 7.31 -10.47
N LEU A 340 -2.39 8.31 -9.66
CA LEU A 340 -1.69 9.58 -9.67
C LEU A 340 -0.64 9.62 -8.56
N ALA A 341 0.58 10.03 -8.88
CA ALA A 341 1.60 10.32 -7.87
C ALA A 341 1.72 11.82 -7.59
N TYR A 342 1.64 12.20 -6.31
CA TYR A 342 1.92 13.56 -5.86
C TYR A 342 2.27 13.56 -4.37
N TYR A 343 3.46 14.07 -4.04
CA TYR A 343 3.98 14.07 -2.67
C TYR A 343 3.96 15.50 -2.13
N PRO A 344 2.94 15.89 -1.35
CA PRO A 344 2.90 17.21 -0.75
C PRO A 344 4.00 17.34 0.31
N SER A 345 4.65 18.51 0.36
CA SER A 345 5.55 18.88 1.46
C SER A 345 4.79 19.27 2.72
N ASP A 346 3.58 19.79 2.56
CA ASP A 346 2.67 20.15 3.64
C ASP A 346 1.80 18.93 4.03
N PRO A 347 1.94 18.41 5.26
CA PRO A 347 1.18 17.23 5.71
C PRO A 347 -0.32 17.49 5.88
N SER A 348 -0.79 18.74 5.82
CA SER A 348 -2.22 19.08 5.87
C SER A 348 -2.94 18.86 4.53
N VAL A 349 -2.20 18.60 3.44
CA VAL A 349 -2.77 18.35 2.13
C VAL A 349 -3.45 16.98 2.11
N THR A 350 -4.78 16.98 1.99
CA THR A 350 -5.62 15.77 1.96
C THR A 350 -6.04 15.33 0.56
N SER A 351 -5.59 16.04 -0.49
CA SER A 351 -5.90 15.73 -1.88
C SER A 351 -4.77 16.21 -2.81
N PRO A 352 -4.50 15.54 -3.94
CA PRO A 352 -3.46 15.93 -4.87
C PRO A 352 -3.67 17.27 -5.57
N GLY A 353 -4.87 17.89 -5.48
CA GLY A 353 -5.15 19.14 -6.19
C GLY A 353 -5.06 19.01 -7.72
N TYR A 354 -5.36 17.82 -8.24
CA TYR A 354 -5.43 17.51 -9.66
C TYR A 354 -6.88 17.59 -10.13
N SER A 355 -7.14 18.31 -11.23
CA SER A 355 -8.50 18.54 -11.74
C SER A 355 -9.01 17.42 -12.65
N GLY A 356 -8.13 16.53 -13.12
CA GLY A 356 -8.51 15.37 -13.91
C GLY A 356 -8.98 14.20 -13.05
N SER A 357 -9.45 13.14 -13.70
CA SER A 357 -9.94 11.94 -12.99
C SER A 357 -8.78 11.09 -12.48
N TYR A 358 -8.90 10.63 -11.24
CA TYR A 358 -8.01 9.65 -10.62
C TYR A 358 -8.80 8.77 -9.64
N CYS A 359 -8.32 7.55 -9.44
CA CYS A 359 -8.95 6.58 -8.53
C CYS A 359 -7.97 6.03 -7.49
N MET A 360 -6.67 6.27 -7.67
CA MET A 360 -5.63 5.93 -6.71
C MET A 360 -4.62 7.09 -6.62
N TRP A 361 -4.13 7.36 -5.42
CA TRP A 361 -3.16 8.41 -5.14
C TRP A 361 -1.98 7.84 -4.34
N GLN A 362 -0.78 7.86 -4.96
CA GLN A 362 0.49 7.65 -4.27
C GLN A 362 0.89 8.97 -3.61
N TYR A 363 0.81 9.06 -2.29
CA TYR A 363 0.93 10.34 -1.57
C TYR A 363 2.27 10.52 -0.87
N THR A 364 3.05 9.46 -0.68
CA THR A 364 4.40 9.55 -0.12
C THR A 364 5.25 8.37 -0.54
N SER A 365 6.56 8.60 -0.67
CA SER A 365 7.60 7.58 -0.81
C SER A 365 8.45 7.37 0.44
N LYS A 366 7.98 7.92 1.57
CA LYS A 366 8.67 7.93 2.86
C LYS A 366 7.84 7.23 3.94
N GLY A 367 6.93 6.33 3.54
CA GLY A 367 6.14 5.55 4.47
C GLY A 367 6.99 4.57 5.26
N SER A 368 6.54 4.24 6.47
CA SER A 368 7.14 3.19 7.30
C SER A 368 6.05 2.18 7.65
N VAL A 369 6.25 0.93 7.23
CA VAL A 369 5.27 -0.15 7.41
C VAL A 369 5.95 -1.34 8.10
N PRO A 370 5.42 -1.85 9.22
CA PRO A 370 5.93 -3.04 9.87
C PRO A 370 6.09 -4.22 8.89
N GLY A 371 7.29 -4.82 8.87
CA GLY A 371 7.64 -5.91 7.97
C GLY A 371 8.40 -5.48 6.71
N ILE A 372 8.56 -4.18 6.47
CA ILE A 372 9.40 -3.63 5.39
C ILE A 372 10.54 -2.83 6.01
N ASN A 373 11.77 -3.08 5.54
CA ASN A 373 12.93 -2.30 5.96
C ASN A 373 13.03 -1.02 5.14
N GLY A 374 13.25 0.11 5.82
CA GLY A 374 13.37 1.42 5.16
C GLY A 374 12.03 1.96 4.70
N ASN A 375 12.07 2.85 3.71
CA ASN A 375 10.89 3.53 3.22
C ASN A 375 10.10 2.66 2.22
N VAL A 376 8.78 2.86 2.21
CA VAL A 376 7.88 2.29 1.21
C VAL A 376 6.90 3.35 0.71
N ASP A 377 6.50 3.22 -0.54
CA ASP A 377 5.48 4.06 -1.15
C ASP A 377 4.10 3.72 -0.55
N ILE A 378 3.29 4.75 -0.24
CA ILE A 378 1.95 4.59 0.34
C ILE A 378 0.89 5.15 -0.59
N ASP A 379 -0.16 4.36 -0.78
CA ASP A 379 -1.25 4.62 -1.70
C ASP A 379 -2.60 4.68 -1.00
N ILE A 380 -3.47 5.55 -1.52
CA ILE A 380 -4.89 5.60 -1.19
C ILE A 380 -5.66 5.28 -2.46
N ALA A 381 -6.42 4.18 -2.47
CA ALA A 381 -7.38 3.89 -3.52
C ALA A 381 -8.77 4.34 -3.06
N TYR A 382 -9.46 5.13 -3.88
CA TYR A 382 -10.85 5.57 -3.66
C TYR A 382 -11.85 4.53 -4.16
N PHE A 383 -11.45 3.26 -4.06
CA PHE A 383 -12.22 2.06 -4.37
C PHE A 383 -11.61 0.88 -3.59
N GLY A 384 -12.39 -0.18 -3.45
CA GLY A 384 -11.96 -1.44 -2.84
C GLY A 384 -12.61 -2.64 -3.52
N TYR A 385 -12.42 -3.84 -2.96
CA TYR A 385 -13.06 -5.06 -3.43
C TYR A 385 -13.62 -5.88 -2.27
N SER A 386 -14.88 -6.33 -2.41
CA SER A 386 -15.59 -7.14 -1.41
C SER A 386 -15.05 -8.57 -1.27
N GLY A 387 -14.20 -9.02 -2.19
CA GLY A 387 -13.57 -10.33 -2.19
C GLY A 387 -12.24 -10.32 -2.94
N THR A 388 -11.66 -11.49 -3.15
CA THR A 388 -10.39 -11.68 -3.87
C THR A 388 -10.64 -12.32 -5.22
N SER A 389 -10.01 -11.80 -6.27
CA SER A 389 -10.13 -12.37 -7.62
C SER A 389 -9.56 -13.78 -7.66
N SER A 390 -10.16 -14.64 -8.49
CA SER A 390 -9.54 -15.92 -8.82
C SER A 390 -8.32 -15.70 -9.73
N LYS A 391 -7.31 -16.57 -9.60
CA LYS A 391 -6.21 -16.66 -10.59
C LYS A 391 -6.77 -16.96 -11.99
N LYS A 392 -6.06 -16.51 -13.03
CA LYS A 392 -6.48 -16.72 -14.42
C LYS A 392 -5.93 -18.02 -15.03
N SER A 393 -4.82 -18.50 -14.51
CA SER A 393 -4.17 -19.74 -14.94
C SER A 393 -4.39 -20.82 -13.90
N ASP A 394 -4.92 -21.96 -14.33
CA ASP A 394 -5.12 -23.12 -13.46
C ASP A 394 -3.82 -23.89 -13.18
N THR A 395 -2.77 -23.63 -13.97
CA THR A 395 -1.43 -24.20 -13.76
C THR A 395 -0.98 -23.94 -12.32
N ALA A 396 -0.43 -24.98 -11.68
CA ALA A 396 0.15 -24.85 -10.36
C ALA A 396 1.34 -23.90 -10.43
N THR A 397 1.28 -22.82 -9.64
CA THR A 397 2.40 -21.90 -9.46
C THR A 397 3.34 -22.53 -8.44
N GLU A 398 4.61 -22.74 -8.80
CA GLU A 398 5.61 -23.24 -7.84
C GLU A 398 5.75 -22.24 -6.68
N SER A 399 5.80 -22.77 -5.45
CA SER A 399 6.07 -21.94 -4.28
C SER A 399 7.47 -21.36 -4.39
N VAL A 400 7.58 -20.04 -4.41
CA VAL A 400 8.87 -19.34 -4.47
C VAL A 400 9.26 -18.79 -3.11
N THR A 401 10.57 -18.75 -2.85
CA THR A 401 11.15 -18.05 -1.69
C THR A 401 11.64 -16.67 -2.12
N ALA A 402 11.74 -15.75 -1.16
CA ALA A 402 12.27 -14.42 -1.43
C ALA A 402 13.70 -14.49 -1.98
N ASN A 403 14.03 -13.62 -2.94
CA ASN A 403 15.40 -13.39 -3.33
C ASN A 403 16.08 -12.51 -2.27
N VAL A 404 16.87 -13.15 -1.41
CA VAL A 404 17.59 -12.50 -0.31
C VAL A 404 18.72 -11.57 -0.77
N GLU A 405 19.16 -11.69 -2.03
CA GLU A 405 20.17 -10.82 -2.65
C GLU A 405 19.52 -9.68 -3.46
N SER A 406 18.19 -9.59 -3.47
CA SER A 406 17.47 -8.57 -4.21
C SER A 406 17.97 -7.15 -3.86
N GLY A 407 18.29 -6.36 -4.88
CA GLY A 407 18.87 -5.02 -4.73
C GLY A 407 20.37 -5.00 -4.41
N MET A 408 21.03 -6.16 -4.28
CA MET A 408 22.47 -6.26 -4.11
C MET A 408 23.18 -6.63 -5.41
N GLN A 409 24.41 -6.17 -5.56
CA GLN A 409 25.31 -6.56 -6.65
C GLN A 409 26.55 -7.18 -6.03
N PHE A 410 26.67 -8.50 -6.16
CA PHE A 410 27.85 -9.22 -5.73
C PHE A 410 28.87 -9.26 -6.88
N THR A 411 30.12 -8.94 -6.57
CA THR A 411 31.25 -9.24 -7.44
C THR A 411 31.58 -10.72 -7.28
N GLU A 412 31.43 -11.48 -8.37
CA GLU A 412 31.72 -12.91 -8.41
C GLU A 412 33.21 -13.19 -8.17
N VAL A 413 33.49 -14.12 -7.27
CA VAL A 413 34.84 -14.61 -6.95
C VAL A 413 34.80 -16.11 -6.71
N ASN A 414 35.97 -16.75 -6.63
CA ASN A 414 36.08 -18.14 -6.21
C ASN A 414 37.34 -18.29 -5.38
N GLU A 415 37.22 -18.01 -4.09
CA GLU A 415 38.36 -17.92 -3.18
C GLU A 415 38.10 -18.73 -1.93
N THR A 416 39.16 -19.36 -1.42
CA THR A 416 39.14 -19.98 -0.10
C THR A 416 39.40 -18.89 0.95
N VAL A 417 38.47 -18.74 1.89
CA VAL A 417 38.59 -17.74 2.96
C VAL A 417 38.45 -18.42 4.32
N THR A 418 39.08 -17.83 5.34
CA THR A 418 38.82 -18.13 6.75
C THR A 418 38.36 -16.86 7.47
N CYS A 419 37.95 -16.96 8.73
CA CYS A 419 37.58 -15.78 9.53
C CYS A 419 38.69 -15.38 10.51
N LYS A 420 38.67 -14.12 10.96
CA LYS A 420 39.67 -13.58 11.90
C LYS A 420 39.63 -14.22 13.29
N ASP A 421 38.45 -14.65 13.76
CA ASP A 421 38.27 -15.28 15.08
C ASP A 421 37.05 -16.22 15.08
N VAL A 422 35.85 -15.68 15.17
CA VAL A 422 34.57 -16.40 15.00
C VAL A 422 33.65 -15.58 14.14
N LEU A 423 32.99 -16.20 13.15
CA LEU A 423 32.11 -15.52 12.21
C LEU A 423 30.79 -16.27 12.02
N ASN A 424 29.69 -15.56 12.23
CA ASN A 424 28.35 -16.04 11.93
C ASN A 424 28.12 -16.08 10.41
N LEU A 425 27.60 -17.20 9.93
CA LEU A 425 27.06 -17.38 8.59
C LEU A 425 25.53 -17.37 8.67
N ARG A 426 24.90 -16.51 7.87
CA ARG A 426 23.47 -16.18 7.94
C ARG A 426 22.74 -16.61 6.68
N ASP A 427 21.43 -16.80 6.81
CA ASP A 427 20.51 -17.15 5.71
C ASP A 427 20.38 -16.05 4.65
N ARG A 428 20.64 -14.80 5.03
CA ARG A 428 20.56 -13.61 4.18
C ARG A 428 21.63 -12.56 4.54
N PRO A 429 21.97 -11.64 3.63
CA PRO A 429 22.93 -10.56 3.87
C PRO A 429 22.32 -9.43 4.72
N SER A 430 21.85 -9.75 5.93
CA SER A 430 21.31 -8.80 6.89
C SER A 430 21.66 -9.22 8.32
N GLN A 431 21.71 -8.25 9.24
CA GLN A 431 21.73 -8.51 10.69
C GLN A 431 20.41 -8.10 11.35
N GLY A 432 19.49 -7.52 10.58
CA GLY A 432 18.20 -7.06 11.06
C GLY A 432 17.22 -8.19 11.31
N GLU A 433 15.99 -7.79 11.57
CA GLU A 433 14.91 -8.70 11.87
C GLU A 433 14.69 -9.75 10.76
N GLY A 434 14.45 -11.00 11.17
CA GLY A 434 14.25 -12.12 10.25
C GLY A 434 15.53 -12.75 9.68
N SER A 435 16.72 -12.18 9.93
CA SER A 435 17.98 -12.90 9.65
C SER A 435 18.28 -13.93 10.73
N VAL A 436 18.61 -15.14 10.29
CA VAL A 436 18.95 -16.27 11.17
C VAL A 436 20.41 -16.65 10.96
N VAL A 437 21.14 -16.89 12.05
CA VAL A 437 22.47 -17.51 12.01
C VAL A 437 22.28 -19.01 11.76
N ILE A 438 22.76 -19.48 10.62
CA ILE A 438 22.68 -20.88 10.21
C ILE A 438 23.89 -21.67 10.70
N ALA A 439 25.07 -21.05 10.68
CA ALA A 439 26.31 -21.67 11.11
C ALA A 439 27.29 -20.64 11.69
N GLN A 440 28.36 -21.13 12.31
CA GLN A 440 29.51 -20.34 12.70
C GLN A 440 30.77 -21.04 12.20
N ILE A 441 31.73 -20.25 11.72
CA ILE A 441 33.08 -20.71 11.44
C ILE A 441 34.07 -20.03 12.39
N LYS A 442 35.15 -20.73 12.73
CA LYS A 442 36.25 -20.25 13.56
C LYS A 442 37.51 -20.01 12.72
N ASN A 443 38.46 -19.27 13.27
CA ASN A 443 39.75 -19.05 12.62
C ASN A 443 40.43 -20.39 12.30
N GLY A 444 40.89 -20.52 11.06
CA GLY A 444 41.45 -21.76 10.52
C GLY A 444 40.42 -22.67 9.83
N GLU A 445 39.13 -22.55 10.12
CA GLU A 445 38.08 -23.19 9.32
C GLU A 445 37.88 -22.40 8.03
N THR A 446 37.74 -23.10 6.91
CA THR A 446 37.67 -22.49 5.58
C THR A 446 36.32 -22.68 4.92
N VAL A 447 35.93 -21.68 4.14
CA VAL A 447 34.74 -21.70 3.27
C VAL A 447 35.10 -21.12 1.91
N THR A 448 34.29 -21.43 0.89
CA THR A 448 34.46 -20.82 -0.43
C THR A 448 33.66 -19.53 -0.51
N ARG A 449 34.33 -18.39 -0.66
CA ARG A 449 33.69 -17.12 -1.00
C ARG A 449 33.37 -17.13 -2.50
N THR A 450 32.09 -17.01 -2.83
CA THR A 450 31.59 -16.97 -4.21
C THR A 450 31.21 -15.56 -4.67
N GLY A 451 31.03 -14.64 -3.73
CA GLY A 451 30.80 -13.25 -4.08
C GLY A 451 31.08 -12.30 -2.93
N TYR A 452 31.34 -11.04 -3.23
CA TYR A 452 31.35 -9.97 -2.23
C TYR A 452 30.70 -8.70 -2.77
N ASN A 453 30.05 -7.94 -1.90
CA ASN A 453 29.49 -6.63 -2.20
C ASN A 453 30.25 -5.58 -1.38
N SER A 454 31.08 -4.78 -2.05
CA SER A 454 31.90 -3.76 -1.38
C SER A 454 31.08 -2.58 -0.83
N THR A 455 29.90 -2.32 -1.38
CA THR A 455 28.99 -1.26 -0.92
C THR A 455 28.29 -1.66 0.37
N THR A 456 27.81 -2.90 0.48
CA THR A 456 27.07 -3.37 1.65
C THR A 456 27.95 -4.06 2.70
N GLY A 457 29.19 -4.43 2.33
CA GLY A 457 30.11 -5.12 3.22
C GLY A 457 29.77 -6.59 3.47
N TRP A 458 28.93 -7.20 2.63
CA TRP A 458 28.54 -8.61 2.73
C TRP A 458 29.29 -9.49 1.74
N SER A 459 29.65 -10.68 2.19
CA SER A 459 30.18 -11.76 1.36
C SER A 459 29.16 -12.89 1.27
N ARG A 460 29.08 -13.48 0.07
CA ARG A 460 28.39 -14.73 -0.20
C ARG A 460 29.39 -15.88 -0.14
N VAL A 461 29.07 -16.90 0.64
CA VAL A 461 29.93 -18.07 0.85
C VAL A 461 29.15 -19.36 0.67
N VAL A 462 29.85 -20.43 0.31
CA VAL A 462 29.31 -21.79 0.32
C VAL A 462 29.84 -22.52 1.54
N TYR A 463 28.94 -23.01 2.38
CA TYR A 463 29.24 -23.82 3.55
C TYR A 463 28.34 -25.06 3.55
N ASN A 464 28.95 -26.25 3.58
CA ASN A 464 28.23 -27.54 3.51
C ASN A 464 27.24 -27.63 2.33
N GLY A 465 27.59 -27.06 1.17
CA GLY A 465 26.73 -27.04 -0.02
C GLY A 465 25.60 -26.01 0.01
N GLN A 466 25.49 -25.20 1.07
CA GLN A 466 24.50 -24.14 1.19
C GLN A 466 25.13 -22.76 0.94
N THR A 467 24.44 -21.90 0.21
CA THR A 467 24.76 -20.48 0.08
C THR A 467 24.37 -19.75 1.36
N LEU A 468 25.34 -19.12 2.03
CA LEU A 468 25.17 -18.32 3.24
C LEU A 468 25.88 -16.98 3.10
N TYR A 469 25.61 -16.06 4.04
CA TYR A 469 26.15 -14.70 4.00
C TYR A 469 26.85 -14.33 5.29
N CYS A 470 27.93 -13.56 5.19
CA CYS A 470 28.68 -13.07 6.34
C CYS A 470 29.29 -11.71 6.05
N VAL A 471 29.69 -10.99 7.10
CA VAL A 471 30.28 -9.64 6.95
C VAL A 471 31.71 -9.77 6.43
N SER A 472 32.00 -9.16 5.29
CA SER A 472 33.25 -9.29 4.54
C SER A 472 34.48 -8.87 5.35
N SER A 473 34.36 -7.87 6.23
CA SER A 473 35.47 -7.35 7.03
C SER A 473 36.04 -8.35 8.04
N TYR A 474 35.34 -9.46 8.31
CA TYR A 474 35.83 -10.54 9.18
C TYR A 474 36.51 -11.68 8.43
N LEU A 475 36.51 -11.66 7.09
CA LEU A 475 37.15 -12.68 6.28
C LEU A 475 38.61 -12.32 5.98
N VAL A 476 39.41 -13.37 5.78
CA VAL A 476 40.79 -13.32 5.30
C VAL A 476 40.93 -14.36 4.19
N VAL A 477 41.49 -13.98 3.05
CA VAL A 477 41.79 -14.92 1.96
C VAL A 477 42.92 -15.84 2.41
N VAL A 478 42.73 -17.14 2.22
CA VAL A 478 43.77 -18.14 2.44
C VAL A 478 44.53 -18.27 1.12
N GLU A 479 45.77 -17.80 1.12
CA GLU A 479 46.68 -17.91 -0.03
C GLU A 479 47.17 -19.35 -0.26
#